data_AF-A0A2H5YLH8-F1
#
_entry.id   AF-A0A2H5YLH8-F1
#
_cell.length_a   1.000
_cell.length_b   1.000
_cell.length_c   1.000
_cell.angle_alpha   90.00
_cell.angle_beta   90.00
_cell.angle_gamma   90.00
#
_symmetry.space_group_name_H-M   'P 1'
#
loop_
_entity.id
_entity.type
_entity.pdbx_description
1 polymer ?
#
loop_
_entity_poly.entity_id
_entity_poly.type
_entity_poly.pdbx_seq_one_letter_code
_entity_poly.pdbx_strand_id
1 'polypeptide(L)' 'MLALVARGLSNKEVARALGVSPHTVRKLLERAYRKMGVGSRTEAISLLQGLAEQRPPGGDGERGEASLSGRP' A
#
# COMPACT_ATOMS: atom_id res chain seq x y z
N MET A 1 -2.54 1.67 -9.26
CA MET A 1 -2.74 1.46 -7.82
C MET A 1 -1.49 0.90 -7.12
N LEU A 2 -1.00 -0.27 -7.53
CA LEU A 2 0.23 -0.86 -6.98
C LEU A 2 1.45 0.07 -7.06
N ALA A 3 1.61 0.80 -8.17
CA ALA A 3 2.66 1.82 -8.32
C ALA A 3 2.55 2.99 -7.31
N LEU A 4 1.34 3.33 -6.83
CA LEU A 4 1.14 4.35 -5.80
C LEU A 4 1.55 3.80 -4.43
N VAL A 5 1.20 2.54 -4.15
CA VAL A 5 1.61 1.85 -2.93
C VAL A 5 3.13 1.67 -2.88
N ALA A 6 3.78 1.37 -4.01
CA ALA A 6 5.23 1.28 -4.15
C ALA A 6 5.96 2.62 -3.97
N ARG A 7 5.23 3.75 -4.10
CA ARG A 7 5.72 5.09 -3.76
C ARG A 7 5.52 5.46 -2.29
N GLY A 8 5.04 4.52 -1.46
CA GLY A 8 4.82 4.72 -0.03
C GLY A 8 3.44 5.27 0.33
N LEU A 9 2.58 5.59 -0.64
CA LEU A 9 1.26 6.17 -0.35
C LEU A 9 0.38 5.19 0.47
N SER A 10 -0.31 5.73 1.45
CA SER A 10 -1.27 5.03 2.29
C SER A 10 -2.56 4.72 1.55
N ASN A 11 -3.33 3.74 2.03
CA ASN A 11 -4.60 3.35 1.43
C ASN A 11 -5.60 4.51 1.30
N LYS A 12 -5.59 5.45 2.24
CA LYS A 12 -6.42 6.67 2.22
C LYS A 12 -5.99 7.65 1.11
N GLU A 13 -4.69 7.79 0.89
CA GLU A 13 -4.15 8.67 -0.16
C GLU A 13 -4.41 8.08 -1.54
N VAL A 14 -4.23 6.76 -1.68
CA VAL A 14 -4.58 6.02 -2.90
C VAL A 14 -6.09 6.11 -3.18
N ALA A 15 -6.92 6.01 -2.14
CA ALA A 15 -8.37 6.19 -2.23
C ALA A 15 -8.73 7.57 -2.76
N ARG A 16 -8.13 8.63 -2.19
CA ARG A 16 -8.33 10.02 -2.62
C ARG A 16 -7.86 10.25 -4.05
N ALA A 17 -6.69 9.71 -4.42
CA ALA A 17 -6.12 9.85 -5.76
C ALA A 17 -6.95 9.13 -6.84
N LEU A 18 -7.65 8.05 -6.47
CA LEU A 18 -8.47 7.26 -7.39
C LEU A 18 -9.97 7.58 -7.29
N GLY A 19 -10.41 8.44 -6.38
CA GLY A 19 -11.82 8.75 -6.16
C GLY A 19 -12.65 7.57 -5.63
N VAL A 20 -12.03 6.62 -4.92
CA VAL A 20 -12.69 5.42 -4.38
C VAL A 20 -12.61 5.37 -2.85
N SER A 21 -13.42 4.53 -2.22
CA SER A 21 -13.34 4.32 -0.76
C SER A 21 -12.04 3.59 -0.36
N PRO A 22 -11.43 3.89 0.80
CA PRO A 22 -10.32 3.12 1.36
C PRO A 22 -10.62 1.63 1.50
N HIS A 23 -11.88 1.26 1.70
CA HIS A 23 -12.30 -0.14 1.75
C HIS A 23 -12.16 -0.81 0.37
N THR A 24 -12.54 -0.10 -0.70
CA THR A 24 -12.35 -0.56 -2.08
C THR A 24 -10.87 -0.73 -2.40
N VAL A 25 -10.03 0.21 -1.94
CA VAL A 25 -8.57 0.10 -2.04
C VAL A 25 -8.07 -1.18 -1.38
N ARG A 26 -8.48 -1.48 -0.14
CA ARG A 26 -8.05 -2.70 0.54
C ARG A 26 -8.41 -3.96 -0.26
N LYS A 27 -9.66 -4.05 -0.73
CA LYS A 27 -10.15 -5.20 -1.52
C LYS A 27 -9.42 -5.35 -2.86
N LEU A 28 -9.07 -4.25 -3.51
CA LEU A 28 -8.29 -4.25 -4.75
C LEU A 28 -6.84 -4.70 -4.49
N LEU A 29 -6.24 -4.26 -3.38
CA LEU A 29 -4.90 -4.70 -2.97
C LEU A 29 -4.88 -6.18 -2.62
N GLU A 30 -5.85 -6.69 -1.87
CA GLU A 30 -5.95 -8.13 -1.56
C GLU A 30 -6.02 -8.98 -2.83
N ARG A 31 -6.84 -8.57 -3.82
CA ARG A 31 -6.93 -9.25 -5.12
C ARG A 31 -5.61 -9.17 -5.89
N ALA A 32 -4.95 -8.01 -5.86
CA ALA A 32 -3.67 -7.82 -6.50
C ALA A 32 -2.57 -8.67 -5.86
N TYR A 33 -2.52 -8.71 -4.52
CA TYR A 33 -1.58 -9.53 -3.75
C TYR A 33 -1.79 -11.01 -4.03
N ARG A 34 -3.05 -11.47 -4.02
CA ARG A 34 -3.38 -12.86 -4.38
C ARG A 34 -2.99 -13.22 -5.81
N LYS A 35 -3.12 -12.27 -6.75
CA LYS A 35 -2.70 -12.47 -8.15
C LYS A 35 -1.18 -12.47 -8.33
N MET A 36 -0.45 -11.78 -7.46
CA MET A 36 1.02 -11.75 -7.43
C MET A 36 1.64 -12.85 -6.54
N GLY A 37 0.82 -13.58 -5.77
CA GLY A 37 1.30 -14.60 -4.83
C GLY A 37 1.99 -14.05 -3.59
N VAL A 38 1.80 -12.76 -3.27
CA VAL A 38 2.43 -12.10 -2.11
C VAL A 38 1.45 -12.03 -0.93
N GLY A 39 1.94 -12.18 0.29
CA GLY A 39 1.12 -12.14 1.50
C GLY A 39 0.91 -10.73 2.07
N SER A 40 1.83 -9.81 1.78
CA SER A 40 1.92 -8.52 2.46
C SER A 40 2.16 -7.33 1.54
N ARG A 41 1.78 -6.14 2.02
CA ARG A 41 2.13 -4.85 1.37
C ARG A 41 3.63 -4.74 1.13
N THR A 42 4.44 -5.10 2.12
CA THR A 42 5.91 -5.04 2.02
C THR A 42 6.42 -5.96 0.92
N GLU A 43 5.96 -7.21 0.86
CA GLU A 43 6.33 -8.15 -0.20
C GLU A 43 5.93 -7.63 -1.59
N ALA A 44 4.74 -7.05 -1.71
CA ALA A 44 4.28 -6.45 -2.96
C ALA A 44 5.17 -5.25 -3.39
N ILE A 45 5.58 -4.42 -2.43
CA ILE A 45 6.48 -3.28 -2.68
C ILE A 45 7.86 -3.78 -3.08
N SER A 46 8.43 -4.76 -2.37
CA SER A 46 9.74 -5.35 -2.70
C SER A 46 9.74 -5.95 -4.11
N LEU A 47 8.68 -6.65 -4.49
CA LEU A 47 8.52 -7.22 -5.83
C LEU A 47 8.42 -6.12 -6.91
N LEU A 48 7.73 -5.01 -6.63
CA LEU A 48 7.63 -3.87 -7.54
C LEU A 48 8.94 -3.06 -7.63
N GLN A 49 9.74 -3.02 -6.57
CA GLN A 49 11.02 -2.30 -6.54
C GLN A 49 12.20 -3.13 -7.07
N GLY A 50 12.00 -4.43 -7.36
CA GLY A 50 13.04 -5.29 -7.92
C GLY A 50 14.15 -5.69 -6.93
N LEU A 51 14.01 -5.40 -5.63
CA LEU A 51 14.94 -5.82 -4.58
C LEU A 51 14.39 -7.05 -3.84
N ALA A 52 14.44 -8.20 -4.50
CA ALA A 52 14.06 -9.49 -3.91
C ALA A 52 15.28 -10.38 -3.63
N GLU A 53 16.38 -9.81 -3.16
CA GLU A 53 17.40 -10.60 -2.47
C GLU A 53 17.33 -10.28 -0.96
N GLN A 54 16.76 -11.24 -0.23
CA GLN A 54 16.92 -11.55 1.20
C GLN A 54 16.08 -10.79 2.25
N ARG A 55 15.31 -11.64 2.97
CA ARG A 55 14.66 -11.50 4.29
C ARG A 55 13.37 -10.65 4.35
N PRO A 56 12.23 -11.25 4.77
CA PRO A 56 11.08 -10.48 5.21
C PRO A 56 11.33 -9.92 6.63
N PRO A 57 11.29 -8.59 6.85
CA PRO A 57 11.03 -8.08 8.17
C PRO A 57 9.52 -8.10 8.41
N GLY A 58 9.10 -8.87 9.42
CA GLY A 58 7.85 -8.61 10.11
C GLY A 58 7.78 -7.14 10.51
N GLY A 59 6.61 -6.54 10.38
CA GLY A 59 6.48 -5.10 10.55
C GLY A 59 5.05 -4.65 10.35
N ASP A 60 4.26 -4.93 11.38
CA ASP A 60 3.05 -4.19 11.75
C ASP A 60 3.33 -2.69 11.56
N GLY A 61 2.57 -2.08 10.66
CA GLY A 61 2.95 -0.83 10.01
C GLY A 61 1.77 0.06 9.71
N GLU A 62 0.77 0.06 10.58
CA GLU A 62 -0.11 1.22 10.80
C GLU A 62 0.70 2.33 11.49
N ARG A 63 1.88 2.67 10.96
CA ARG A 63 2.66 3.83 11.39
C ARG A 63 2.28 5.01 10.51
N GLY A 64 1.70 6.03 11.15
CA GLY A 64 1.73 7.39 10.63
C GLY A 64 0.35 8.03 10.48
N GLU A 65 -0.23 8.43 11.60
CA GLU A 65 -0.91 9.71 11.68
C GLU A 65 0.03 10.81 11.16
N ALA A 66 -0.45 11.62 10.20
CA ALA A 66 0.05 12.97 9.98
C ALA A 66 -1.08 13.79 9.36
N SER A 67 -1.71 14.59 10.21
CA SER A 67 -2.29 15.90 9.95
C SER A 67 -2.38 16.35 8.49
N LEU A 68 -3.60 16.44 7.99
CA LEU A 68 -4.03 17.56 7.15
C LEU A 68 -5.35 18.08 7.73
N SER A 69 -5.21 18.73 8.88
CA SER A 69 -6.10 19.81 9.31
C SER A 69 -5.76 21.07 8.51
N GLY A 70 -6.79 21.81 8.12
CA GLY A 70 -6.71 23.09 7.43
C GLY A 70 -6.72 22.94 5.92
N ARG A 71 -7.47 23.72 5.15
CA ARG A 71 -7.81 25.15 5.32
C ARG A 71 -8.98 25.50 4.36
N PRO A 72 -9.36 26.79 4.33
CA PRO A 72 -10.38 27.47 5.14
C PRO A 72 -11.82 27.27 4.61
#